data_AF-A0A3A8RWL4-F1
#
_entry.id   AF-A0A3A8RWL4-F1
#
_cell.length_a   1.000
_cell.length_b   1.000
_cell.length_c   1.000
_cell.angle_alpha   90.00
_cell.angle_beta   90.00
_cell.angle_gamma   90.00
#
_symmetry.space_group_name_H-M   'P 1'
#
loop_
_entity.id
_entity.type
_entity.pdbx_description
1 polymer ?
#
loop_
_entity_poly.entity_id
_entity_poly.type
_entity_poly.pdbx_seq_one_letter_code
_entity_poly.pdbx_strand_id
1 'polypeptide(L)'
;MSQTETRGEENAFQQAARLEQEELHRCVTLAATHFQSRLWDPEEGQAARDYIASRGVALESARAFGLGYASASGTALAETLAREGLLDAGDRAGVLRHPREGDHYTDHFKRRVMLPFCSPEGQPLSFIGRDLPPHQRLKYLDTRNSSIFIRDTTLFGLTHARDAIRGEGSAIVVEGGFDCMLLHQAGFPHSVGLIATTLSTARIDLLLAAGARELVVMLDPDLGGWRGIQQNSDLLLLYGPRTRVVQLPGKEDPDEFILRAGAGAMRRLLSEALPLTDYLLSTALPQGRGASASERKKAIEELSPIFLRLQEGPARTALLEALSSHSGLSCPELESLLRTQG
;
A
#
# COMPACT_ATOMS: atom_id res chain seq x y z
N MET A 1 10.02 37.02 25.48
CA MET A 1 10.96 35.90 25.32
C MET A 1 12.03 36.33 24.33
N SER A 2 13.29 36.24 24.72
CA SER A 2 14.43 36.64 23.87
C SER A 2 14.62 35.64 22.74
N GLN A 3 15.04 36.08 21.54
CA GLN A 3 15.33 35.20 20.39
C GLN A 3 16.35 34.09 20.73
N THR A 4 17.20 34.30 21.74
CA THR A 4 18.16 33.30 22.24
C THR A 4 17.50 32.20 23.07
N GLU A 5 16.44 32.52 23.83
CA GLU A 5 15.67 31.53 24.60
C GLU A 5 14.85 30.64 23.66
N THR A 6 14.21 31.25 22.65
CA THR A 6 13.41 30.52 21.64
C THR A 6 14.27 29.55 20.83
N ARG A 7 15.50 29.94 20.48
CA ARG A 7 16.45 29.08 19.75
C ARG A 7 17.04 27.95 20.61
N GLY A 8 17.12 28.15 21.92
CA GLY A 8 17.54 27.12 22.88
C GLY A 8 16.46 26.05 23.09
N GLU A 9 15.20 26.49 23.20
CA GLU A 9 14.02 25.60 23.31
C GLU A 9 13.81 24.77 22.04
N GLU A 10 13.94 25.38 20.84
CA GLU A 10 13.86 24.66 19.56
C GLU A 10 14.92 23.56 19.43
N ASN A 11 16.16 23.82 19.87
CA ASN A 11 17.25 22.85 19.80
C ASN A 11 17.03 21.67 20.77
N ALA A 12 16.55 21.97 21.99
CA ALA A 12 16.20 20.93 22.97
C ALA A 12 15.04 20.04 22.48
N PHE A 13 14.01 20.63 21.86
CA PHE A 13 12.90 19.89 21.28
C PHE A 13 13.34 18.98 20.13
N GLN A 14 14.17 19.49 19.21
CA GLN A 14 14.74 18.69 18.11
C GLN A 14 15.60 17.54 18.61
N GLN A 15 16.41 17.78 19.66
CA GLN A 15 17.23 16.74 20.27
C GLN A 15 16.36 15.65 20.92
N ALA A 16 15.31 16.03 21.65
CA ALA A 16 14.38 15.08 22.26
C ALA A 16 13.66 14.23 21.20
N ALA A 17 13.17 14.85 20.12
CA ALA A 17 12.52 14.14 19.02
C ALA A 17 13.46 13.13 18.34
N ARG A 18 14.73 13.50 18.15
CA ARG A 18 15.75 12.60 17.59
C ARG A 18 16.02 11.40 18.50
N LEU A 19 16.18 11.62 19.80
CA LEU A 19 16.39 10.55 20.78
C LEU A 19 15.20 9.59 20.82
N GLU A 20 13.98 10.12 20.75
CA GLU A 20 12.78 9.30 20.65
C GLU A 20 12.78 8.43 19.38
N GLN A 21 13.10 9.02 18.22
CA GLN A 21 13.18 8.27 16.96
C GLN A 21 14.24 7.17 17.01
N GLU A 22 15.42 7.46 17.58
CA GLU A 22 16.50 6.47 17.76
C GLU A 22 16.05 5.31 18.67
N GLU A 23 15.32 5.60 19.75
CA GLU A 23 14.75 4.58 20.63
C GLU A 23 13.68 3.73 19.93
N LEU A 24 12.77 4.36 19.16
CA LEU A 24 11.75 3.64 18.39
C LEU A 24 12.38 2.74 17.32
N HIS A 25 13.41 3.22 16.61
CA HIS A 25 14.13 2.42 15.63
C HIS A 25 14.80 1.20 16.27
N ARG A 26 15.43 1.35 17.45
CA ARG A 26 15.97 0.21 18.22
C ARG A 26 14.87 -0.79 18.58
N CYS A 27 13.74 -0.29 19.10
CA CYS A 27 12.59 -1.12 19.48
C CYS A 27 12.02 -1.92 18.30
N VAL A 28 11.74 -1.26 17.17
CA VAL A 28 11.15 -1.91 15.99
C VAL A 28 12.13 -2.89 15.35
N THR A 29 13.42 -2.59 15.33
CA THR A 29 14.46 -3.52 14.85
C THR A 29 14.53 -4.78 15.71
N LEU A 30 14.47 -4.62 17.04
CA LEU A 30 14.43 -5.75 17.97
C LEU A 30 13.14 -6.56 17.81
N ALA A 31 11.99 -5.91 17.63
CA ALA A 31 10.72 -6.59 17.34
C ALA A 31 10.77 -7.38 16.02
N ALA A 32 11.36 -6.82 14.97
CA ALA A 32 11.55 -7.51 13.69
C ALA A 32 12.38 -8.78 13.86
N THR A 33 13.52 -8.66 14.57
CA THR A 33 14.40 -9.79 14.89
C THR A 33 13.66 -10.85 15.70
N HIS A 34 12.90 -10.42 16.72
CA HIS A 34 12.06 -11.31 17.53
C HIS A 34 11.08 -12.08 16.65
N PHE A 35 10.26 -11.41 15.85
CA PHE A 35 9.27 -12.07 15.01
C PHE A 35 9.90 -13.00 13.97
N GLN A 36 11.01 -12.61 13.34
CA GLN A 36 11.74 -13.47 12.42
C GLN A 36 12.24 -14.74 13.11
N SER A 37 12.84 -14.61 14.30
CA SER A 37 13.31 -15.78 15.07
C SER A 37 12.19 -16.78 15.36
N ARG A 38 10.98 -16.28 15.67
CA ARG A 38 9.79 -17.10 15.94
C ARG A 38 9.25 -17.79 14.70
N LEU A 39 9.31 -17.13 13.53
CA LEU A 39 8.89 -17.76 12.27
C LEU A 39 9.80 -18.92 11.88
N TRP A 40 11.09 -18.82 12.18
CA TRP A 40 12.09 -19.82 11.82
C TRP A 40 12.35 -20.87 12.91
N ASP A 41 11.74 -20.72 14.08
CA ASP A 41 11.72 -21.76 15.10
C ASP A 41 10.99 -23.02 14.56
N PRO A 42 11.59 -24.23 14.66
CA PRO A 42 11.02 -25.44 14.07
C PRO A 42 9.59 -25.75 14.53
N GLU A 43 9.28 -25.53 15.81
CA GLU A 43 8.00 -25.89 16.40
C GLU A 43 7.02 -24.71 16.38
N GLU A 44 7.43 -23.56 16.90
CA GLU A 44 6.54 -22.41 17.09
C GLU A 44 6.12 -21.78 15.76
N GLY A 45 7.03 -21.73 14.77
CA GLY A 45 6.78 -21.13 13.47
C GLY A 45 6.09 -22.03 12.45
N GLN A 46 5.88 -23.32 12.74
CA GLN A 46 5.43 -24.30 11.76
C GLN A 46 4.11 -23.91 11.10
N ALA A 47 3.09 -23.58 11.89
CA ALA A 47 1.78 -23.17 11.37
C ALA A 47 1.83 -21.90 10.51
N ALA A 48 2.74 -20.97 10.83
CA ALA A 48 2.93 -19.75 10.06
C ALA A 48 3.61 -20.05 8.71
N ARG A 49 4.63 -20.91 8.70
CA ARG A 49 5.30 -21.36 7.46
C ARG A 49 4.36 -22.14 6.55
N ASP A 50 3.55 -23.04 7.12
CA ASP A 50 2.54 -23.80 6.36
C ASP A 50 1.51 -22.86 5.73
N TYR A 51 1.08 -21.84 6.47
CA TYR A 51 0.19 -20.81 5.94
C TYR A 51 0.83 -20.01 4.80
N ILE A 52 2.07 -19.53 4.99
CA ILE A 52 2.83 -18.80 3.95
C ILE A 52 2.96 -19.65 2.68
N ALA A 53 3.34 -20.92 2.83
CA ALA A 53 3.46 -21.86 1.72
C ALA A 53 2.11 -22.15 1.05
N SER A 54 1.01 -22.25 1.80
CA SER A 54 -0.35 -22.41 1.27
C SER A 54 -0.81 -21.21 0.42
N ARG A 55 -0.21 -20.04 0.64
CA ARG A 55 -0.40 -18.82 -0.17
C ARG A 55 0.55 -18.75 -1.37
N GLY A 56 1.32 -19.81 -1.63
CA GLY A 56 2.28 -19.89 -2.73
C GLY A 56 3.56 -19.06 -2.53
N VAL A 57 3.77 -18.49 -1.34
CA VAL A 57 4.99 -17.75 -1.03
C VAL A 57 6.09 -18.74 -0.66
N ALA A 58 7.20 -18.70 -1.39
CA ALA A 58 8.36 -19.54 -1.13
C ALA A 58 9.05 -19.13 0.17
N LEU A 59 9.67 -20.07 0.89
CA LEU A 59 10.34 -19.76 2.16
C LEU A 59 11.53 -18.82 1.97
N GLU A 60 12.20 -18.89 0.82
CA GLU A 60 13.27 -17.99 0.42
C GLU A 60 12.75 -16.55 0.26
N SER A 61 11.58 -16.39 -0.36
CA SER A 61 10.92 -15.09 -0.50
C SER A 61 10.44 -14.57 0.85
N ALA A 62 9.86 -15.42 1.70
CA ALA A 62 9.50 -15.06 3.06
C ALA A 62 10.71 -14.56 3.87
N ARG A 63 11.88 -15.20 3.71
CA ARG A 63 13.15 -14.73 4.30
C ARG A 63 13.60 -13.40 3.72
N ALA A 64 13.60 -13.26 2.40
CA ALA A 64 14.05 -12.06 1.71
C ALA A 64 13.23 -10.83 2.14
N PHE A 65 11.91 -10.98 2.27
CA PHE A 65 11.00 -9.93 2.74
C PHE A 65 10.99 -9.75 4.26
N GLY A 66 11.78 -10.53 5.00
CA GLY A 66 11.90 -10.40 6.46
C GLY A 66 10.64 -10.78 7.22
N LEU A 67 9.81 -11.67 6.67
CA LEU A 67 8.59 -12.12 7.34
C LEU A 67 8.90 -12.70 8.71
N GLY A 68 7.97 -12.50 9.64
CA GLY A 68 8.06 -13.02 10.99
C GLY A 68 6.76 -13.67 11.47
N TYR A 69 6.75 -14.08 12.73
CA TYR A 69 5.58 -14.66 13.40
C TYR A 69 5.41 -14.07 14.80
N ALA A 70 4.21 -13.62 15.12
CA ALA A 70 3.82 -13.24 16.47
C ALA A 70 3.21 -14.43 17.20
N SER A 71 3.80 -14.77 18.35
CA SER A 71 3.41 -15.92 19.18
C SER A 71 1.95 -15.89 19.64
N ALA A 72 1.45 -17.05 20.08
CA ALA A 72 0.13 -17.16 20.71
C ALA A 72 0.10 -16.69 22.16
N SER A 73 1.25 -16.65 22.86
CA SER A 73 1.32 -16.32 24.30
C SER A 73 0.82 -14.90 24.59
N GLY A 74 1.12 -13.96 23.70
CA GLY A 74 0.71 -12.57 23.81
C GLY A 74 1.52 -11.75 24.83
N THR A 75 2.66 -12.25 25.29
CA THR A 75 3.62 -11.54 26.16
C THR A 75 5.08 -11.71 25.72
N ALA A 76 5.36 -12.54 24.71
CA ALA A 76 6.72 -12.90 24.35
C ALA A 76 7.54 -11.71 23.83
N LEU A 77 6.90 -10.80 23.08
CA LEU A 77 7.57 -9.58 22.64
C LEU A 77 7.76 -8.62 23.82
N ALA A 78 6.75 -8.43 24.67
CA ALA A 78 6.84 -7.59 25.86
C ALA A 78 8.01 -8.01 26.76
N GLU A 79 8.17 -9.31 27.03
CA GLU A 79 9.31 -9.84 27.78
C GLU A 79 10.66 -9.58 27.10
N THR A 80 10.70 -9.63 25.76
CA THR A 80 11.91 -9.33 24.98
C THR A 80 12.29 -7.86 25.09
N LEU A 81 11.31 -6.96 24.93
CA LEU A 81 11.53 -5.51 25.02
C LEU A 81 11.82 -5.06 26.46
N ALA A 82 11.26 -5.72 27.47
CA ALA A 82 11.51 -5.44 28.88
C ALA A 82 12.99 -5.61 29.26
N ARG A 83 13.66 -6.64 28.73
CA ARG A 83 15.10 -6.88 29.00
C ARG A 83 16.00 -5.75 28.49
N GLU A 84 15.52 -5.00 27.51
CA GLU A 84 16.24 -3.88 26.88
C GLU A 84 15.74 -2.50 27.33
N GLY A 85 14.77 -2.46 28.26
CA GLY A 85 14.15 -1.21 28.72
C GLY A 85 13.28 -0.51 27.66
N LEU A 86 12.72 -1.25 26.70
CA LEU A 86 12.02 -0.71 25.52
C LEU A 86 10.49 -0.88 25.57
N LEU A 87 9.90 -1.08 26.75
CA LEU A 87 8.45 -1.30 26.89
C LEU A 87 7.61 -0.10 26.43
N ASP A 88 7.95 1.10 26.93
CA ASP A 88 7.26 2.33 26.56
C ASP A 88 7.41 2.62 25.07
N ALA A 89 8.62 2.41 24.51
CA ALA A 89 8.87 2.52 23.08
C ALA A 89 8.04 1.51 22.28
N GLY A 90 7.86 0.28 22.80
CA GLY A 90 7.02 -0.75 22.19
C GLY A 90 5.55 -0.36 22.12
N ASP A 91 5.01 0.30 23.14
CA ASP A 91 3.66 0.85 23.08
C ASP A 91 3.61 2.00 22.08
N ARG A 92 4.51 3.00 22.16
CA ARG A 92 4.56 4.13 21.20
C ARG A 92 4.66 3.67 19.75
N ALA A 93 5.49 2.66 19.46
CA ALA A 93 5.61 2.02 18.14
C ALA A 93 4.39 1.18 17.73
N GLY A 94 3.48 0.89 18.67
CA GLY A 94 2.24 0.14 18.40
C GLY A 94 2.43 -1.37 18.35
N VAL A 95 3.57 -1.90 18.80
CA VAL A 95 3.84 -3.34 18.83
C VAL A 95 3.46 -3.98 20.19
N LEU A 96 3.33 -3.16 21.24
CA LEU A 96 2.74 -3.52 22.52
C LEU A 96 1.44 -2.76 22.77
N ARG A 97 0.71 -3.16 23.81
CA ARG A 97 -0.43 -2.45 24.37
C ARG A 97 -0.21 -2.24 25.85
N HIS A 98 -0.19 -0.98 26.27
CA HIS A 98 -0.33 -0.62 27.69
C HIS A 98 -1.75 -0.97 28.17
N PRO A 99 -1.91 -1.72 29.28
CA PRO A 99 -3.24 -1.98 29.84
C PRO A 99 -3.86 -0.69 30.39
N ARG A 100 -5.19 -0.57 30.32
CA ARG A 100 -5.93 0.52 30.99
C ARG A 100 -6.02 0.30 32.51
N GLU A 101 -5.98 -0.97 32.94
CA GLU A 101 -5.97 -1.44 34.33
C GLU A 101 -5.02 -2.64 34.44
N GLY A 102 -4.08 -2.61 35.39
CA GLY A 102 -3.01 -3.61 35.58
C GLY A 102 -1.61 -3.08 35.26
N ASP A 103 -0.57 -3.86 35.61
CA ASP A 103 0.83 -3.39 35.69
C ASP A 103 1.75 -3.93 34.58
N HIS A 104 1.20 -4.64 33.57
CA HIS A 104 2.02 -5.38 32.61
C HIS A 104 1.61 -5.13 31.15
N TYR A 105 2.59 -4.76 30.33
CA TYR A 105 2.46 -4.66 28.88
C TYR A 105 2.11 -6.01 28.24
N THR A 106 1.31 -5.97 27.17
CA THR A 106 0.97 -7.16 26.38
C THR A 106 1.27 -6.95 24.90
N ASP A 107 1.49 -8.05 24.17
CA ASP A 107 1.77 -8.00 22.74
C ASP A 107 0.53 -7.52 21.97
N HIS A 108 0.74 -6.58 21.05
CA HIS A 108 -0.33 -6.09 20.18
C HIS A 108 -0.77 -7.18 19.18
N PHE A 109 0.18 -7.95 18.69
CA PHE A 109 -0.02 -9.02 17.71
C PHE A 109 -0.01 -10.38 18.40
N LYS A 110 -0.94 -11.25 18.01
CA LYS A 110 -1.02 -12.63 18.51
C LYS A 110 -1.39 -13.55 17.36
N ARG A 111 -0.67 -14.67 17.21
CA ARG A 111 -0.91 -15.70 16.18
C ARG A 111 -0.96 -15.15 14.74
N ARG A 112 -0.02 -14.27 14.40
CA ARG A 112 -0.02 -13.57 13.11
C ARG A 112 1.27 -13.77 12.35
N VAL A 113 1.18 -13.97 11.04
CA VAL A 113 2.32 -13.75 10.14
C VAL A 113 2.58 -12.25 10.10
N MET A 114 3.80 -11.86 10.40
CA MET A 114 4.22 -10.48 10.52
C MET A 114 4.90 -10.04 9.22
N LEU A 115 4.32 -9.05 8.56
CA LEU A 115 4.86 -8.40 7.37
C LEU A 115 5.51 -7.09 7.83
N PRO A 116 6.85 -6.97 7.79
CA PRO A 116 7.52 -5.73 8.13
C PRO A 116 7.34 -4.69 7.01
N PHE A 117 7.12 -3.44 7.41
CA PHE A 117 7.20 -2.29 6.52
C PHE A 117 8.50 -1.56 6.82
N CYS A 118 9.32 -1.36 5.80
CA CYS A 118 10.66 -0.82 5.93
C CYS A 118 10.78 0.54 5.26
N SER A 119 11.77 1.32 5.71
CA SER A 119 12.23 2.51 5.01
C SER A 119 12.82 2.12 3.64
N PRO A 120 12.99 3.08 2.72
CA PRO A 120 13.68 2.82 1.45
C PRO A 120 15.08 2.20 1.62
N GLU A 121 15.76 2.44 2.75
CA GLU A 121 17.07 1.89 3.11
C GLU A 121 16.99 0.46 3.70
N GLY A 122 15.78 -0.03 3.97
CA GLY A 122 15.53 -1.37 4.49
C GLY A 122 15.40 -1.45 6.01
N GLN A 123 15.35 -0.32 6.71
CA GLN A 123 15.18 -0.30 8.15
C GLN A 123 13.71 -0.57 8.52
N PRO A 124 13.38 -1.53 9.41
CA PRO A 124 12.01 -1.76 9.85
C PRO A 124 11.41 -0.52 10.54
N LEU A 125 10.21 -0.13 10.13
CA LEU A 125 9.47 1.02 10.65
C LEU A 125 8.19 0.60 11.37
N SER A 126 7.52 -0.44 10.87
CA SER A 126 6.22 -0.88 11.38
C SER A 126 5.86 -2.29 10.90
N PHE A 127 4.69 -2.79 11.31
CA PHE A 127 4.25 -4.14 10.94
C PHE A 127 2.76 -4.19 10.60
N ILE A 128 2.43 -5.12 9.69
CA ILE A 128 1.07 -5.63 9.50
C ILE A 128 1.07 -7.12 9.85
N GLY A 129 0.15 -7.53 10.70
CA GLY A 129 -0.05 -8.91 11.11
C GLY A 129 -1.24 -9.55 10.38
N ARG A 130 -0.98 -10.57 9.56
CA ARG A 130 -2.00 -11.43 8.94
C ARG A 130 -2.41 -12.54 9.90
N ASP A 131 -3.71 -12.63 10.21
CA ASP A 131 -4.25 -13.65 11.11
C ASP A 131 -4.17 -15.05 10.52
N LEU A 132 -3.84 -16.03 11.36
CA LEU A 132 -3.82 -17.44 10.96
C LEU A 132 -5.22 -18.08 11.12
N PRO A 133 -5.68 -18.89 10.15
CA PRO A 133 -6.88 -19.71 10.33
C PRO A 133 -6.79 -20.66 11.55
N PRO A 134 -7.92 -21.10 12.14
CA PRO A 134 -9.30 -20.69 11.87
C PRO A 134 -9.74 -19.45 12.67
N HIS A 135 -8.90 -18.94 13.58
CA HIS A 135 -9.26 -17.88 14.53
C HIS A 135 -9.14 -16.48 13.92
N GLN A 136 -9.75 -16.27 12.75
CA GLN A 136 -9.72 -14.98 12.05
C GLN A 136 -10.68 -13.98 12.69
N ARG A 137 -10.24 -13.30 13.76
CA ARG A 137 -11.02 -12.18 14.33
C ARG A 137 -10.94 -10.95 13.43
N LEU A 138 -9.72 -10.62 12.97
CA LEU A 138 -9.43 -9.52 12.05
C LEU A 138 -8.40 -10.00 11.03
N LYS A 139 -8.76 -10.04 9.75
CA LYS A 139 -7.93 -10.57 8.64
C LYS A 139 -6.52 -9.95 8.63
N TYR A 140 -6.44 -8.62 8.80
CA TYR A 140 -5.20 -7.88 9.02
C TYR A 140 -5.31 -7.00 10.26
N LEU A 141 -4.17 -6.77 10.90
CA LEU A 141 -4.02 -5.85 12.03
C LEU A 141 -2.75 -5.06 11.80
N ASP A 142 -2.81 -3.74 11.97
CA ASP A 142 -1.68 -2.85 11.70
C ASP A 142 -1.19 -2.23 13.00
N THR A 143 0.09 -1.87 13.06
CA THR A 143 0.57 -0.91 14.05
C THR A 143 -0.09 0.47 13.83
N ARG A 144 -0.18 1.27 14.91
CA ARG A 144 -0.54 2.70 14.81
C ARG A 144 0.61 3.53 14.20
N ASN A 145 0.30 4.75 13.76
CA ASN A 145 1.33 5.71 13.35
C ASN A 145 2.25 6.07 14.53
N SER A 146 3.50 6.40 14.24
CA SER A 146 4.52 6.85 15.18
C SER A 146 5.39 7.94 14.55
N SER A 147 6.34 8.51 15.30
CA SER A 147 7.27 9.51 14.76
C SER A 147 8.26 8.96 13.72
N ILE A 148 8.35 7.63 13.55
CA ILE A 148 9.16 6.95 12.52
C ILE A 148 8.31 6.27 11.45
N PHE A 149 6.99 6.19 11.62
CA PHE A 149 6.09 5.52 10.68
C PHE A 149 4.80 6.29 10.48
N ILE A 150 4.60 6.73 9.24
CA ILE A 150 3.34 7.27 8.76
C ILE A 150 2.81 6.31 7.70
N ARG A 151 1.62 5.74 7.96
CA ARG A 151 0.97 4.78 7.08
C ARG A 151 0.97 5.23 5.62
N ASP A 152 0.61 6.49 5.38
CA ASP A 152 0.43 7.07 4.04
C ASP A 152 1.72 7.46 3.32
N THR A 153 2.87 7.18 3.92
CA THR A 153 4.19 7.46 3.33
C THR A 153 5.05 6.20 3.25
N THR A 154 4.44 5.02 3.22
CA THR A 154 5.17 3.75 3.17
C THR A 154 4.52 2.79 2.18
N LEU A 155 5.35 1.98 1.51
CA LEU A 155 4.98 0.96 0.54
C LEU A 155 5.67 -0.35 0.90
N PHE A 156 4.92 -1.44 0.90
CA PHE A 156 5.49 -2.77 1.13
C PHE A 156 6.39 -3.18 -0.04
N GLY A 157 7.58 -3.71 0.25
CA GLY A 157 8.52 -4.19 -0.77
C GLY A 157 9.26 -3.10 -1.54
N LEU A 158 9.11 -1.80 -1.20
CA LEU A 158 9.80 -0.72 -1.90
C LEU A 158 11.32 -0.87 -1.86
N THR A 159 11.89 -1.27 -0.71
CA THR A 159 13.32 -1.56 -0.58
C THR A 159 13.79 -2.61 -1.58
N HIS A 160 13.02 -3.70 -1.72
CA HIS A 160 13.31 -4.81 -2.64
C HIS A 160 13.12 -4.40 -4.11
N ALA A 161 12.15 -3.54 -4.38
CA ALA A 161 11.77 -3.14 -5.73
C ALA A 161 12.58 -1.97 -6.28
N ARG A 162 13.21 -1.15 -5.43
CA ARG A 162 13.81 0.15 -5.80
C ARG A 162 14.72 0.08 -7.02
N ASP A 163 15.65 -0.86 -7.04
CA ASP A 163 16.62 -0.94 -8.15
C ASP A 163 15.98 -1.49 -9.43
N ALA A 164 15.00 -2.40 -9.31
CA ALA A 164 14.21 -2.88 -10.44
C ALA A 164 13.31 -1.77 -11.00
N ILE A 165 12.67 -0.96 -10.15
CA ILE A 165 11.87 0.20 -10.56
C ILE A 165 12.73 1.17 -11.37
N ARG A 166 13.95 1.47 -10.91
CA ARG A 166 14.88 2.33 -11.64
C ARG A 166 15.28 1.74 -12.99
N GLY A 167 15.54 0.43 -13.04
CA GLY A 167 15.98 -0.27 -14.25
C GLY A 167 14.87 -0.36 -15.32
N GLU A 168 13.66 -0.71 -14.91
CA GLU A 168 12.49 -0.82 -15.79
C GLU A 168 11.88 0.55 -16.14
N GLY A 169 12.12 1.56 -15.29
CA GLY A 169 11.48 2.87 -15.39
C GLY A 169 9.98 2.82 -15.07
N SER A 170 9.50 1.74 -14.46
CA SER A 170 8.10 1.55 -14.08
C SER A 170 7.96 0.87 -12.72
N ALA A 171 6.81 1.05 -12.07
CA ALA A 171 6.46 0.30 -10.87
C ALA A 171 5.07 -0.31 -10.99
N ILE A 172 4.95 -1.58 -10.59
CA ILE A 172 3.65 -2.25 -10.47
C ILE A 172 3.11 -2.00 -9.06
N VAL A 173 1.90 -1.47 -8.93
CA VAL A 173 1.27 -1.17 -7.64
C VAL A 173 0.12 -2.14 -7.40
N VAL A 174 0.20 -2.93 -6.33
CA VAL A 174 -0.83 -3.90 -5.91
C VAL A 174 -1.36 -3.61 -4.51
N GLU A 175 -2.49 -4.18 -4.13
CA GLU A 175 -3.14 -3.90 -2.83
C GLU A 175 -2.40 -4.50 -1.63
N GLY A 176 -1.91 -5.73 -1.75
CA GLY A 176 -1.39 -6.50 -0.63
C GLY A 176 0.09 -6.84 -0.70
N GLY A 177 0.65 -7.19 0.46
CA GLY A 177 2.02 -7.69 0.55
C GLY A 177 2.20 -9.08 -0.08
N PHE A 178 1.17 -9.93 -0.04
CA PHE A 178 1.20 -11.25 -0.69
C PHE A 178 1.25 -11.13 -2.22
N ASP A 179 0.44 -10.25 -2.81
CA ASP A 179 0.48 -9.93 -4.24
C ASP A 179 1.88 -9.47 -4.66
N CYS A 180 2.46 -8.56 -3.87
CA CYS A 180 3.81 -8.05 -4.09
C CYS A 180 4.86 -9.18 -4.05
N MET A 181 4.87 -10.01 -3.01
CA MET A 181 5.83 -11.12 -2.91
C MET A 181 5.71 -12.12 -4.07
N LEU A 182 4.47 -12.44 -4.48
CA LEU A 182 4.22 -13.39 -5.56
C LEU A 182 4.62 -12.82 -6.93
N LEU A 183 4.41 -11.53 -7.17
CA LEU A 183 4.92 -10.83 -8.36
C LEU A 183 6.45 -10.85 -8.41
N HIS A 184 7.13 -10.61 -7.28
CA HIS A 184 8.60 -10.74 -7.21
C HIS A 184 9.04 -12.17 -7.57
N GLN A 185 8.40 -13.18 -6.98
CA GLN A 185 8.67 -14.60 -7.27
C GLN A 185 8.46 -14.95 -8.75
N ALA A 186 7.47 -14.33 -9.40
CA ALA A 186 7.15 -14.56 -10.80
C ALA A 186 8.01 -13.75 -11.79
N GLY A 187 9.00 -13.00 -11.31
CA GLY A 187 9.91 -12.23 -12.16
C GLY A 187 9.41 -10.83 -12.50
N PHE A 188 8.60 -10.23 -11.62
CA PHE A 188 8.19 -8.82 -11.68
C PHE A 188 8.69 -8.07 -10.43
N PRO A 189 10.01 -7.95 -10.24
CA PRO A 189 10.60 -7.42 -9.00
C PRO A 189 10.37 -5.92 -8.79
N HIS A 190 9.84 -5.20 -9.78
CA HIS A 190 9.49 -3.78 -9.68
C HIS A 190 8.07 -3.56 -9.12
N SER A 191 7.48 -4.54 -8.42
CA SER A 191 6.17 -4.40 -7.78
C SER A 191 6.26 -3.96 -6.33
N VAL A 192 5.26 -3.19 -5.87
CA VAL A 192 5.10 -2.71 -4.48
C VAL A 192 3.67 -2.94 -4.00
N GLY A 193 3.49 -3.15 -2.70
CA GLY A 193 2.18 -3.31 -2.06
C GLY A 193 1.72 -2.06 -1.31
N LEU A 194 0.43 -1.73 -1.42
CA LEU A 194 -0.21 -0.67 -0.65
C LEU A 194 -0.52 -1.10 0.80
N ILE A 195 -0.91 -0.11 1.61
CA ILE A 195 -1.57 -0.33 2.91
C ILE A 195 -2.98 0.26 2.77
N ALA A 196 -4.01 -0.58 2.88
CA ALA A 196 -5.43 -0.17 2.79
C ALA A 196 -5.78 0.57 1.48
N THR A 197 -5.37 0.01 0.33
CA THR A 197 -5.82 0.32 -1.04
C THR A 197 -5.64 1.76 -1.55
N THR A 198 -5.05 2.65 -0.75
CA THR A 198 -4.94 4.08 -1.09
C THR A 198 -3.57 4.40 -1.69
N LEU A 199 -3.53 5.07 -2.85
CA LEU A 199 -2.29 5.57 -3.47
C LEU A 199 -2.14 7.08 -3.20
N SER A 200 -1.61 7.45 -2.04
CA SER A 200 -1.39 8.85 -1.65
C SER A 200 -0.31 9.54 -2.50
N THR A 201 -0.31 10.88 -2.51
CA THR A 201 0.76 11.67 -3.14
C THR A 201 2.15 11.30 -2.62
N ALA A 202 2.29 11.13 -1.31
CA ALA A 202 3.57 10.74 -0.71
C ALA A 202 4.05 9.35 -1.19
N ARG A 203 3.14 8.39 -1.44
CA ARG A 203 3.50 7.09 -2.04
C ARG A 203 3.91 7.25 -3.50
N ILE A 204 3.24 8.13 -4.26
CA ILE A 204 3.63 8.46 -5.64
C ILE A 204 5.03 9.09 -5.64
N ASP A 205 5.32 10.03 -4.74
CA ASP A 205 6.62 10.68 -4.62
C ASP A 205 7.74 9.67 -4.31
N LEU A 206 7.48 8.67 -3.47
CA LEU A 206 8.42 7.57 -3.21
C LEU A 206 8.73 6.77 -4.48
N LEU A 207 7.71 6.50 -5.30
CA LEU A 207 7.88 5.75 -6.56
C LEU A 207 8.64 6.57 -7.60
N LEU A 208 8.34 7.87 -7.71
CA LEU A 208 9.09 8.81 -8.54
C LEU A 208 10.55 8.90 -8.09
N ALA A 209 10.80 9.01 -6.78
CA ALA A 209 12.15 9.02 -6.20
C ALA A 209 12.91 7.71 -6.44
N ALA A 210 12.20 6.57 -6.49
CA ALA A 210 12.77 5.28 -6.87
C ALA A 210 13.10 5.20 -8.37
N GLY A 211 12.59 6.11 -9.20
CA GLY A 211 12.87 6.20 -10.64
C GLY A 211 11.71 5.77 -11.54
N ALA A 212 10.51 5.57 -11.00
CA ALA A 212 9.33 5.24 -11.80
C ALA A 212 8.95 6.43 -12.69
N ARG A 213 8.82 6.17 -14.00
CA ARG A 213 8.24 7.10 -14.99
C ARG A 213 6.86 6.64 -15.44
N GLU A 214 6.54 5.38 -15.18
CA GLU A 214 5.23 4.78 -15.39
C GLU A 214 4.77 4.03 -14.13
N LEU A 215 3.49 4.11 -13.80
CA LEU A 215 2.84 3.25 -12.81
C LEU A 215 1.87 2.31 -13.52
N VAL A 216 1.97 1.03 -13.18
CA VAL A 216 1.03 0.00 -13.61
C VAL A 216 0.24 -0.43 -12.38
N VAL A 217 -0.96 0.10 -12.24
CA VAL A 217 -1.82 -0.12 -11.08
C VAL A 217 -2.66 -1.37 -11.32
N MET A 218 -2.59 -2.33 -10.41
CA MET A 218 -3.33 -3.60 -10.46
C MET A 218 -3.94 -3.84 -9.08
N LEU A 219 -5.13 -3.28 -8.89
CA LEU A 219 -5.89 -3.39 -7.64
C LEU A 219 -6.97 -4.47 -7.75
N ASP A 220 -7.57 -4.83 -6.63
CA ASP A 220 -8.61 -5.86 -6.58
C ASP A 220 -9.85 -5.35 -7.35
N PRO A 221 -10.59 -6.22 -8.05
CA PRO A 221 -11.70 -5.82 -8.90
C PRO A 221 -12.97 -5.40 -8.11
N ASP A 222 -12.88 -5.25 -6.79
CA ASP A 222 -13.99 -4.88 -5.95
C ASP A 222 -14.28 -3.35 -5.97
N LEU A 223 -15.36 -2.94 -5.30
CA LEU A 223 -15.73 -1.51 -5.20
C LEU A 223 -14.64 -0.67 -4.51
N GLY A 224 -13.76 -1.30 -3.72
CA GLY A 224 -12.62 -0.66 -3.08
C GLY A 224 -11.54 -0.29 -4.09
N GLY A 225 -11.12 -1.22 -4.96
CA GLY A 225 -10.09 -0.98 -5.97
C GLY A 225 -10.47 0.11 -6.97
N TRP A 226 -11.72 0.09 -7.47
CA TRP A 226 -12.25 1.18 -8.32
C TRP A 226 -12.20 2.54 -7.61
N ARG A 227 -12.71 2.61 -6.38
CA ARG A 227 -12.72 3.86 -5.61
C ARG A 227 -11.31 4.35 -5.30
N GLY A 228 -10.37 3.43 -5.02
CA GLY A 228 -8.96 3.75 -4.79
C GLY A 228 -8.31 4.43 -6.00
N ILE A 229 -8.60 3.93 -7.21
CA ILE A 229 -8.14 4.53 -8.47
C ILE A 229 -8.84 5.87 -8.70
N GLN A 230 -10.16 5.92 -8.55
CA GLN A 230 -10.97 7.12 -8.78
C GLN A 230 -10.55 8.28 -7.87
N GLN A 231 -10.31 8.02 -6.58
CA GLN A 231 -9.92 9.04 -5.59
C GLN A 231 -8.59 9.71 -5.89
N ASN A 232 -7.66 8.99 -6.54
CA ASN A 232 -6.32 9.50 -6.83
C ASN A 232 -6.12 9.85 -8.31
N SER A 233 -7.16 9.67 -9.13
CA SER A 233 -7.07 9.83 -10.59
C SER A 233 -6.71 11.25 -11.01
N ASP A 234 -7.24 12.28 -10.35
CA ASP A 234 -6.88 13.67 -10.62
C ASP A 234 -5.41 13.95 -10.30
N LEU A 235 -4.90 13.43 -9.18
CA LEU A 235 -3.48 13.55 -8.84
C LEU A 235 -2.59 12.86 -9.88
N LEU A 236 -2.96 11.65 -10.29
CA LEU A 236 -2.23 10.88 -11.28
C LEU A 236 -2.26 11.54 -12.67
N LEU A 237 -3.37 12.18 -13.03
CA LEU A 237 -3.52 12.91 -14.30
C LEU A 237 -2.79 14.26 -14.31
N LEU A 238 -2.66 14.94 -13.17
CA LEU A 238 -2.02 16.27 -13.08
C LEU A 238 -0.51 16.20 -12.86
N TYR A 239 -0.08 15.34 -11.92
CA TYR A 239 1.27 15.35 -11.36
C TYR A 239 1.93 13.97 -11.40
N GLY A 240 1.16 12.94 -11.72
CA GLY A 240 1.63 11.57 -11.70
C GLY A 240 2.54 11.22 -12.88
N PRO A 241 3.35 10.17 -12.72
CA PRO A 241 3.93 9.47 -13.86
C PRO A 241 2.82 8.92 -14.78
N ARG A 242 3.19 8.54 -16.01
CA ARG A 242 2.25 7.87 -16.92
C ARG A 242 1.60 6.71 -16.19
N THR A 243 0.27 6.65 -16.14
CA THR A 243 -0.43 5.62 -15.37
C THR A 243 -1.24 4.73 -16.29
N ARG A 244 -1.04 3.41 -16.14
CA ARG A 244 -1.86 2.36 -16.75
C ARG A 244 -2.50 1.52 -15.65
N VAL A 245 -3.68 0.98 -15.93
CA VAL A 245 -4.46 0.19 -15.01
C VAL A 245 -4.72 -1.19 -15.62
N VAL A 246 -4.42 -2.22 -14.84
CA VAL A 246 -4.71 -3.60 -15.20
C VAL A 246 -6.13 -3.94 -14.74
N GLN A 247 -6.93 -4.47 -15.65
CA GLN A 247 -8.21 -5.10 -15.32
C GLN A 247 -8.00 -6.60 -15.14
N LEU A 248 -8.09 -7.08 -13.89
CA LEU A 248 -8.05 -8.51 -13.61
C LEU A 248 -9.32 -9.19 -14.17
N PRO A 249 -9.19 -10.37 -14.80
CA PRO A 249 -10.34 -11.09 -15.31
C PRO A 249 -11.18 -11.67 -14.16
N GLY A 250 -12.48 -11.40 -14.17
CA GLY A 250 -13.41 -11.94 -13.18
C GLY A 250 -13.37 -11.20 -11.86
N LYS A 251 -13.24 -11.95 -10.75
CA LYS A 251 -13.18 -11.42 -9.37
C LYS A 251 -11.95 -11.94 -8.63
N GLU A 252 -10.90 -12.28 -9.36
CA GLU A 252 -9.67 -12.83 -8.79
C GLU A 252 -8.76 -11.69 -8.34
N ASP A 253 -8.12 -11.87 -7.20
CA ASP A 253 -7.05 -11.00 -6.70
C ASP A 253 -5.75 -11.26 -7.51
N PRO A 254 -4.77 -10.33 -7.52
CA PRO A 254 -3.51 -10.53 -8.25
C PRO A 254 -2.76 -11.81 -7.87
N ASP A 255 -2.75 -12.17 -6.59
CA ASP A 255 -2.14 -13.41 -6.09
C ASP A 255 -2.84 -14.67 -6.62
N GLU A 256 -4.17 -14.70 -6.61
CA GLU A 256 -4.96 -15.80 -7.16
C GLU A 256 -4.70 -15.96 -8.66
N PHE A 257 -4.70 -14.85 -9.41
CA PHE A 257 -4.46 -14.86 -10.85
C PHE A 257 -3.06 -15.39 -11.18
N ILE A 258 -2.02 -14.93 -10.48
CA ILE A 258 -0.64 -15.34 -10.79
C ILE A 258 -0.37 -16.80 -10.43
N LEU A 259 -0.97 -17.29 -9.34
CA LEU A 259 -0.87 -18.70 -8.94
C LEU A 259 -1.60 -19.62 -9.93
N ARG A 260 -2.75 -19.19 -10.45
CA ARG A 260 -3.54 -19.97 -11.40
C ARG A 260 -2.99 -19.92 -12.82
N ALA A 261 -2.64 -18.74 -13.32
CA ALA A 261 -2.34 -18.50 -14.74
C ALA A 261 -0.84 -18.38 -15.04
N GLY A 262 -0.01 -18.15 -14.02
CA GLY A 262 1.44 -18.09 -14.13
C GLY A 262 2.00 -16.79 -14.74
N ALA A 263 3.33 -16.66 -14.67
CA ALA A 263 4.05 -15.44 -15.07
C ALA A 263 3.83 -15.04 -16.55
N GLY A 264 3.68 -16.01 -17.45
CA GLY A 264 3.45 -15.73 -18.87
C GLY A 264 2.09 -15.07 -19.14
N ALA A 265 1.04 -15.48 -18.42
CA ALA A 265 -0.27 -14.84 -18.51
C ALA A 265 -0.26 -13.46 -17.83
N MET A 266 0.39 -13.33 -16.67
CA MET A 266 0.58 -12.04 -16.00
C MET A 266 1.29 -11.02 -16.90
N ARG A 267 2.33 -11.43 -17.62
CA ARG A 267 3.05 -10.56 -18.55
C ARG A 267 2.15 -10.03 -19.68
N ARG A 268 1.28 -10.89 -20.24
CA ARG A 268 0.29 -10.46 -21.25
C ARG A 268 -0.70 -9.47 -20.65
N LEU A 269 -1.23 -9.78 -19.47
CA LEU A 269 -2.18 -8.92 -18.78
C LEU A 269 -1.60 -7.52 -18.49
N LEU A 270 -0.35 -7.45 -18.02
CA LEU A 270 0.39 -6.19 -17.81
C LEU A 270 0.62 -5.41 -19.12
N SER A 271 0.80 -6.10 -20.25
CA SER A 271 0.95 -5.46 -21.56
C SER A 271 -0.36 -4.88 -22.09
N GLU A 272 -1.49 -5.46 -21.68
CA GLU A 272 -2.85 -5.02 -22.04
C GLU A 272 -3.40 -3.94 -21.09
N ALA A 273 -2.61 -3.52 -20.08
CA ALA A 273 -3.01 -2.48 -19.14
C ALA A 273 -3.44 -1.19 -19.87
N LEU A 274 -4.64 -0.71 -19.52
CA LEU A 274 -5.27 0.44 -20.15
C LEU A 274 -4.68 1.74 -19.61
N PRO A 275 -4.49 2.79 -20.44
CA PRO A 275 -4.27 4.13 -19.91
C PRO A 275 -5.32 4.50 -18.87
N LEU A 276 -4.93 5.25 -17.82
CA LEU A 276 -5.83 5.63 -16.72
C LEU A 276 -7.15 6.25 -17.22
N THR A 277 -7.08 7.16 -18.20
CA THR A 277 -8.26 7.77 -18.80
C THR A 277 -9.20 6.73 -19.42
N ASP A 278 -8.67 5.81 -20.22
CA ASP A 278 -9.45 4.76 -20.88
C ASP A 278 -10.07 3.80 -19.86
N TYR A 279 -9.35 3.49 -18.79
CA TYR A 279 -9.86 2.70 -17.68
C TYR A 279 -11.03 3.38 -16.96
N LEU A 280 -10.90 4.68 -16.63
CA LEU A 280 -11.97 5.45 -15.97
C LEU A 280 -13.23 5.49 -16.83
N LEU A 281 -13.08 5.67 -18.14
CA LEU A 281 -14.19 5.76 -19.09
C LEU A 281 -14.89 4.42 -19.31
N SER A 282 -14.12 3.36 -19.55
CA SER A 282 -14.65 2.01 -19.74
C SER A 282 -15.35 1.49 -18.48
N THR A 283 -14.90 1.90 -17.30
CA THR A 283 -15.53 1.52 -16.02
C THR A 283 -16.77 2.34 -15.72
N ALA A 284 -16.73 3.67 -15.86
CA ALA A 284 -17.87 4.55 -15.57
C ALA A 284 -18.99 4.43 -16.62
N LEU A 285 -18.65 4.19 -17.90
CA LEU A 285 -19.60 4.05 -18.99
C LEU A 285 -19.28 2.82 -19.86
N PRO A 286 -19.55 1.58 -19.39
CA PRO A 286 -19.18 0.36 -20.11
C PRO A 286 -19.82 0.24 -21.50
N GLN A 287 -21.03 0.77 -21.66
CA GLN A 287 -21.77 0.72 -22.94
C GLN A 287 -21.29 1.78 -23.96
N GLY A 288 -20.41 2.70 -23.55
CA GLY A 288 -19.90 3.78 -24.40
C GLY A 288 -21.01 4.52 -25.15
N ARG A 289 -20.89 4.60 -26.49
CA ARG A 289 -21.89 5.24 -27.37
C ARG A 289 -23.26 4.56 -27.33
N GLY A 290 -23.32 3.27 -27.03
CA GLY A 290 -24.57 2.51 -26.90
C GLY A 290 -25.34 2.79 -25.61
N ALA A 291 -24.76 3.55 -24.68
CA ALA A 291 -25.39 3.88 -23.41
C ALA A 291 -26.68 4.70 -23.57
N SER A 292 -27.66 4.41 -22.72
CA SER A 292 -28.86 5.23 -22.54
C SER A 292 -28.52 6.61 -21.95
N ALA A 293 -29.45 7.55 -22.08
CA ALA A 293 -29.30 8.88 -21.48
C ALA A 293 -29.08 8.82 -19.96
N SER A 294 -29.74 7.90 -19.26
CA SER A 294 -29.59 7.72 -17.82
C SER A 294 -28.21 7.18 -17.44
N GLU A 295 -27.67 6.24 -18.22
CA GLU A 295 -26.32 5.70 -17.99
C GLU A 295 -25.25 6.75 -18.25
N ARG A 296 -25.39 7.54 -19.33
CA ARG A 296 -24.48 8.68 -19.61
C ARG A 296 -24.50 9.69 -18.47
N LYS A 297 -25.69 10.05 -17.97
CA LYS A 297 -25.83 10.98 -16.84
C LYS A 297 -25.11 10.46 -15.59
N LYS A 298 -25.31 9.20 -15.23
CA LYS A 298 -24.66 8.58 -14.07
C LYS A 298 -23.13 8.58 -14.20
N ALA A 299 -22.60 8.24 -15.38
CA ALA A 299 -21.16 8.28 -15.63
C ALA A 299 -20.57 9.69 -15.52
N ILE A 300 -21.30 10.71 -16.00
CA ILE A 300 -20.91 12.11 -15.86
C ILE A 300 -20.89 12.54 -14.39
N GLU A 301 -21.93 12.18 -13.61
CA GLU A 301 -21.97 12.44 -12.17
C GLU A 301 -20.77 11.79 -11.44
N GLU A 302 -20.38 10.59 -11.85
CA GLU A 302 -19.26 9.85 -11.27
C GLU A 302 -17.87 10.43 -11.64
N LEU A 303 -17.71 10.94 -12.87
CA LEU A 303 -16.44 11.51 -13.35
C LEU A 303 -16.32 13.02 -13.09
N SER A 304 -17.42 13.71 -12.81
CA SER A 304 -17.45 15.14 -12.51
C SER A 304 -16.48 15.56 -11.41
N PRO A 305 -16.39 14.88 -10.25
CA PRO A 305 -15.44 15.25 -9.20
C PRO A 305 -13.98 15.26 -9.67
N ILE A 306 -13.59 14.34 -10.56
CA ILE A 306 -12.24 14.28 -11.12
C ILE A 306 -12.03 15.50 -12.03
N PHE A 307 -12.95 15.71 -12.96
CA PHE A 307 -12.89 16.81 -13.93
C PHE A 307 -12.83 18.18 -13.27
N LEU A 308 -13.56 18.39 -12.18
CA LEU A 308 -13.59 19.66 -11.44
C LEU A 308 -12.31 19.93 -10.64
N ARG A 309 -11.56 18.88 -10.25
CA ARG A 309 -10.25 19.02 -9.58
C ARG A 309 -9.11 19.29 -10.57
N LEU A 310 -9.27 18.93 -11.84
CA LEU A 310 -8.31 19.27 -12.88
C LEU A 310 -8.39 20.78 -13.21
N GLN A 311 -7.25 21.46 -13.15
CA GLN A 311 -7.15 22.84 -13.65
C GLN A 311 -7.34 22.90 -15.17
N GLU A 312 -7.70 24.07 -15.70
CA GLU A 312 -7.74 24.26 -17.15
C GLU A 312 -6.35 24.04 -17.75
N GLY A 313 -6.25 23.11 -18.69
CA GLY A 313 -4.97 22.71 -19.25
C GLY A 313 -5.03 21.35 -19.97
N PRO A 314 -3.89 20.84 -20.44
CA PRO A 314 -3.83 19.68 -21.32
C PRO A 314 -4.49 18.42 -20.75
N ALA A 315 -4.31 18.13 -19.45
CA ALA A 315 -4.90 16.96 -18.82
C ALA A 315 -6.44 17.00 -18.82
N ARG A 316 -7.02 18.18 -18.54
CA ARG A 316 -8.47 18.39 -18.56
C ARG A 316 -9.03 18.31 -19.98
N THR A 317 -8.33 18.89 -20.95
CA THR A 317 -8.69 18.80 -22.38
C THR A 317 -8.66 17.34 -22.85
N ALA A 318 -7.59 16.60 -22.55
CA ALA A 318 -7.47 15.20 -22.93
C ALA A 318 -8.57 14.32 -22.30
N LEU A 319 -8.93 14.56 -21.04
CA LEU A 319 -10.04 13.86 -20.39
C LEU A 319 -11.39 14.17 -21.08
N LEU A 320 -11.63 15.44 -21.44
CA LEU A 320 -12.85 15.86 -22.12
C LEU A 320 -12.97 15.25 -23.54
N GLU A 321 -11.87 15.23 -24.29
CA GLU A 321 -11.80 14.63 -25.63
C GLU A 321 -12.02 13.11 -25.58
N ALA A 322 -11.43 12.44 -24.59
CA ALA A 322 -11.62 11.02 -24.37
C ALA A 322 -13.08 10.71 -23.97
N LEU A 323 -13.67 11.50 -23.06
CA LEU A 323 -15.09 11.43 -22.70
C LEU A 323 -16.01 11.59 -23.91
N SER A 324 -15.74 12.59 -24.76
CA SER A 324 -16.52 12.85 -25.96
C SER A 324 -16.46 11.68 -26.93
N SER A 325 -15.25 11.16 -27.17
CA SER A 325 -15.03 10.03 -28.06
C SER A 325 -15.76 8.77 -27.61
N HIS A 326 -15.69 8.47 -26.30
CA HIS A 326 -16.26 7.26 -25.68
C HIS A 326 -17.78 7.33 -25.50
N SER A 327 -18.32 8.47 -25.05
CA SER A 327 -19.76 8.65 -24.79
C SER A 327 -20.58 9.00 -26.05
N GLY A 328 -19.94 9.59 -27.06
CA GLY A 328 -20.59 10.12 -28.25
C GLY A 328 -21.25 11.50 -28.06
N LEU A 329 -21.09 12.12 -26.88
CA LEU A 329 -21.51 13.50 -26.62
C LEU A 329 -20.45 14.48 -27.11
N SER A 330 -20.84 15.68 -27.52
CA SER A 330 -19.88 16.71 -27.92
C SER A 330 -19.16 17.31 -26.70
N CYS A 331 -17.93 17.81 -26.88
CA CYS A 331 -17.18 18.48 -25.81
C CYS A 331 -17.97 19.64 -25.14
N PRO A 332 -18.68 20.52 -25.88
CA PRO A 332 -19.48 21.59 -25.25
C PRO A 332 -20.63 21.07 -24.38
N GLU A 333 -21.32 20.01 -24.83
CA GLU A 333 -22.40 19.38 -24.04
C GLU A 333 -21.83 18.76 -22.76
N LEU A 334 -20.73 18.01 -22.87
CA LEU A 334 -20.06 17.41 -21.73
C LEU A 334 -19.56 18.45 -20.74
N GLU A 335 -18.95 19.53 -21.22
CA GLU A 335 -18.45 20.58 -20.35
C GLU A 335 -19.58 21.29 -19.59
N SER A 336 -20.72 21.54 -20.25
CA SER A 336 -21.91 22.07 -19.59
C SER A 336 -22.46 21.11 -18.53
N LEU A 337 -22.54 19.81 -18.84
CA LEU A 337 -23.03 18.80 -17.91
C LEU A 337 -22.09 18.55 -16.72
N LEU A 338 -20.77 18.59 -16.94
CA LEU A 338 -19.78 18.42 -15.87
C LEU A 338 -19.72 19.64 -14.94
N ARG A 339 -19.84 20.86 -15.48
CA ARG A 339 -19.84 22.10 -14.68
C ARG A 339 -21.13 22.31 -13.87
N THR A 340 -22.26 21.77 -14.32
CA THR A 340 -23.55 21.90 -13.61
C THR A 340 -23.71 20.95 -12.41
N GLN A 341 -22.75 20.05 -12.21
CA GLN A 341 -22.74 19.06 -11.12
C GLN A 341 -21.80 19.43 -9.96
N GLY A 342 -21.10 20.57 -10.04
CA GLY A 342 -20.22 21.09 -8.99
C GLY A 342 -20.83 22.26 -8.24
#